data_AF-A0A453IXL8-F1
#
_entry.id   AF-A0A453IXL8-F1
#
_cell.length_a   1.000
_cell.length_b   1.000
_cell.length_c   1.000
_cell.angle_alpha   90.00
_cell.angle_beta   90.00
_cell.angle_gamma   90.00
#
_symmetry.space_group_name_H-M   'P 1'
#
loop_
_entity.id
_entity.type
_entity.pdbx_description
1 polymer ?
#
loop_
_entity_poly.entity_id
_entity_poly.type
_entity_poly.pdbx_seq_one_letter_code
_entity_poly.pdbx_strand_id
1 'polypeptide(L)'
;LQSKTLAQVNMRPSDSPFWKGLMRIKDLLFHRTKFIVGNGMSTRFWEDTWLGKTPLAIQYPSLYNIVQRKEDYVGTILQSVPLNIQFRRSLVGERWN
;
A
#
# COMPACT_ATOMS: atom_id res chain seq x y z
N LEU A 1 -11.73 15.19 2.27
CA LEU A 1 -11.21 14.50 1.07
C LEU A 1 -10.73 13.11 1.48
N GLN A 2 -11.20 12.04 0.84
CA GLN A 2 -10.56 10.73 1.02
C GLN A 2 -9.20 10.78 0.30
N SER A 3 -8.10 10.72 1.04
CA SER A 3 -6.77 10.63 0.45
C SER A 3 -6.57 9.20 -0.04
N LYS A 4 -6.92 8.93 -1.30
CA LYS A 4 -6.69 7.64 -1.94
C LYS A 4 -5.45 7.74 -2.82
N THR A 5 -4.61 6.72 -2.78
CA THR A 5 -3.43 6.68 -3.67
C THR A 5 -3.85 6.23 -5.07
N LEU A 6 -3.02 6.52 -6.07
CA LEU A 6 -3.31 6.14 -7.45
C LEU A 6 -3.55 4.62 -7.58
N ALA A 7 -2.88 3.81 -6.76
CA ALA A 7 -3.07 2.36 -6.70
C ALA A 7 -4.51 1.96 -6.32
N GLN A 8 -5.17 2.73 -5.45
CA GLN A 8 -6.51 2.44 -4.92
C GLN A 8 -7.66 3.00 -5.77
N VAL A 9 -7.37 3.97 -6.64
CA VAL A 9 -8.39 4.58 -7.50
C VAL A 9 -8.76 3.63 -8.62
N ASN A 10 -10.05 3.43 -8.86
CA ASN A 10 -10.58 2.65 -9.98
C ASN A 10 -11.41 3.55 -10.89
N MET A 11 -11.46 3.22 -12.19
CA MET A 11 -12.25 3.94 -13.18
C MET A 11 -13.74 3.84 -12.86
N ARG A 12 -14.45 4.98 -12.88
CA ARG A 12 -15.90 5.06 -12.67
C ARG A 12 -16.62 5.41 -13.97
N PRO A 13 -17.89 4.97 -14.15
CA PRO A 13 -18.69 5.33 -15.33
C PRO A 13 -18.84 6.84 -15.54
N SER A 14 -18.90 7.62 -14.44
CA SER A 14 -19.04 9.07 -14.44
C SER A 14 -17.74 9.86 -14.68
N ASP A 15 -16.58 9.19 -14.76
CA ASP A 15 -15.31 9.89 -14.94
C ASP A 15 -15.18 10.45 -16.38
N SER A 16 -14.45 11.56 -16.50
CA SER A 16 -14.17 12.19 -17.80
C SER A 16 -13.45 11.24 -18.77
N PRO A 17 -13.64 11.38 -20.10
CA PRO A 17 -12.92 10.58 -21.09
C PRO A 17 -11.40 10.62 -20.93
N PHE A 18 -10.86 11.79 -20.57
CA PHE A 18 -9.43 11.96 -20.26
C PHE A 18 -8.98 11.08 -19.09
N TRP A 19 -9.70 11.15 -17.96
CA TRP A 19 -9.40 10.32 -16.78
C TRP A 19 -9.50 8.82 -17.09
N LYS A 20 -10.48 8.39 -17.87
CA LYS A 20 -10.61 7.00 -18.31
C LYS A 20 -9.41 6.56 -19.15
N GLY A 21 -8.91 7.42 -20.03
CA GLY A 21 -7.69 7.19 -20.81
C GLY A 21 -6.46 6.99 -19.92
N LEU A 22 -6.26 7.89 -18.94
CA LEU A 22 -5.17 7.79 -17.97
C LEU A 22 -5.24 6.49 -17.15
N MET A 23 -6.45 6.14 -16.68
CA MET A 23 -6.68 4.93 -15.87
C MET A 23 -6.41 3.63 -16.63
N ARG A 24 -6.51 3.60 -17.96
CA ARG A 24 -6.13 2.41 -18.77
C ARG A 24 -4.63 2.15 -18.76
N ILE A 25 -3.81 3.19 -18.63
CA ILE A 25 -2.34 3.08 -18.64
C ILE A 25 -1.82 2.75 -17.23
N LYS A 26 -2.62 3.04 -16.19
CA LYS A 26 -2.28 2.78 -14.79
C LYS A 26 -1.71 1.38 -14.56
N ASP A 27 -2.43 0.34 -14.97
CA ASP A 27 -2.03 -1.05 -14.71
C ASP A 27 -0.73 -1.42 -15.43
N LEU A 28 -0.57 -0.94 -16.67
CA LEU A 28 0.66 -1.11 -17.44
C LEU A 28 1.85 -0.45 -16.74
N LEU A 29 1.64 0.75 -16.20
CA LEU A 29 2.66 1.50 -15.47
C LEU A 29 3.06 0.74 -14.20
N PHE A 30 2.11 0.31 -13.37
CA PHE A 30 2.42 -0.48 -12.16
C PHE A 30 3.10 -1.81 -12.47
N HIS A 31 2.81 -2.43 -13.61
CA HIS A 31 3.44 -3.70 -14.00
C HIS A 31 4.86 -3.54 -14.57
N ARG A 32 5.13 -2.43 -15.26
CA ARG A 32 6.40 -2.21 -15.99
C ARG A 32 7.38 -1.27 -15.30
N THR A 33 6.96 -0.57 -14.25
CA THR A 33 7.82 0.36 -13.51
C THR A 33 8.16 -0.17 -12.14
N LYS A 34 9.35 0.18 -11.65
CA LYS A 34 9.78 -0.08 -10.28
C LYS A 34 9.82 1.25 -9.55
N PHE A 35 9.04 1.36 -8.48
CA PHE A 35 9.10 2.53 -7.62
C PHE A 35 10.30 2.40 -6.68
N ILE A 36 11.16 3.41 -6.68
CA ILE A 36 12.25 3.52 -5.70
C ILE A 36 11.75 4.43 -4.59
N VAL A 37 11.67 3.89 -3.39
CA VAL A 37 11.30 4.66 -2.20
C VAL A 37 12.52 5.47 -1.76
N GLY A 38 12.35 6.78 -1.60
CA GLY A 38 13.34 7.65 -0.98
C GLY A 38 13.31 7.51 0.55
N ASN A 39 13.07 8.61 1.25
CA ASN A 39 12.92 8.61 2.72
C ASN A 39 11.62 7.94 3.22
N GLY A 40 10.74 7.51 2.31
CA GLY A 40 9.51 6.79 2.64
C GLY A 40 8.44 7.60 3.37
N MET A 41 8.60 8.92 3.54
CA MET A 41 7.67 9.78 4.29
C MET A 41 6.39 10.13 3.52
N SER A 42 6.32 9.78 2.24
CA SER A 42 5.18 10.00 1.36
C SER A 42 4.67 8.70 0.71
N THR A 43 5.10 7.55 1.21
CA THR A 43 4.75 6.23 0.68
C THR A 43 4.09 5.42 1.78
N ARG A 44 2.85 5.00 1.58
CA ARG A 44 2.09 4.23 2.58
C ARG A 44 2.60 2.81 2.64
N PHE A 45 2.83 2.32 3.85
CA PHE A 45 3.40 0.99 4.05
C PHE A 45 2.47 -0.13 3.57
N TRP A 46 1.16 -0.02 3.80
CA TRP A 46 0.23 -1.08 3.42
C TRP A 46 -0.31 -0.91 2.01
N GLU A 47 -0.52 0.33 1.58
CA GLU A 47 -1.42 0.65 0.47
C GLU A 47 -0.69 0.97 -0.84
N ASP A 48 0.59 1.36 -0.75
CA ASP A 48 1.40 1.65 -1.93
C ASP A 48 2.28 0.46 -2.33
N THR A 49 2.60 0.39 -3.62
CA THR A 49 3.52 -0.62 -4.16
C THR A 49 4.94 -0.14 -3.98
N TRP A 50 5.49 -0.39 -2.80
CA TRP A 50 6.85 -0.01 -2.43
C TRP A 50 7.77 -1.23 -2.23
N LEU A 51 7.17 -2.40 -1.99
CA LEU A 51 7.83 -3.69 -1.91
C LEU A 51 7.21 -4.66 -2.92
N GLY A 52 8.02 -5.19 -3.85
CA GLY A 52 7.55 -6.12 -4.87
C GLY A 52 6.72 -5.46 -5.97
N LYS A 53 5.67 -6.15 -6.45
CA LYS A 53 4.84 -5.72 -7.59
C LYS A 53 3.43 -5.28 -7.21
N THR A 54 2.99 -5.56 -5.98
CA THR A 54 1.64 -5.25 -5.49
C THR A 54 1.71 -4.70 -4.07
N PRO A 55 0.74 -3.88 -3.63
CA PRO A 55 0.67 -3.41 -2.25
C PRO A 55 0.58 -4.55 -1.24
N LEU A 56 1.17 -4.36 -0.06
CA LEU A 56 1.14 -5.35 1.03
C LEU A 56 -0.28 -5.67 1.50
N ALA A 57 -1.19 -4.69 1.44
CA ALA A 57 -2.61 -4.89 1.77
C ALA A 57 -3.31 -5.92 0.87
N ILE A 58 -2.87 -6.03 -0.39
CA ILE A 58 -3.39 -7.01 -1.36
C ILE A 58 -2.71 -8.36 -1.18
N GLN A 59 -1.41 -8.38 -0.89
CA GLN A 59 -0.66 -9.62 -0.67
C GLN A 59 -1.06 -10.32 0.64
N TYR A 60 -1.34 -9.55 1.70
CA TYR A 60 -1.62 -10.07 3.05
C TYR A 60 -2.93 -9.48 3.62
N PRO A 61 -4.09 -9.82 3.02
CA PRO A 61 -5.37 -9.20 3.39
C PRO A 61 -5.77 -9.48 4.84
N SER A 62 -5.49 -10.68 5.35
CA SER A 62 -5.77 -11.06 6.75
C SER A 62 -4.95 -10.22 7.74
N LEU A 63 -3.68 -9.96 7.43
CA LEU A 63 -2.80 -9.15 8.26
C LEU A 63 -3.21 -7.68 8.22
N TYR A 64 -3.50 -7.15 7.04
CA TYR A 64 -3.99 -5.79 6.86
C TYR A 64 -5.31 -5.53 7.60
N ASN A 65 -6.20 -6.54 7.70
CA ASN A 65 -7.46 -6.40 8.43
C ASN A 65 -7.28 -6.16 9.93
N ILE A 66 -6.20 -6.66 10.52
CA ILE A 66 -5.91 -6.46 11.94
C ILE A 66 -4.98 -5.27 12.21
N VAL A 67 -4.48 -4.57 11.19
CA VAL A 67 -3.68 -3.35 11.36
C VAL A 67 -4.56 -2.22 11.95
N GLN A 68 -4.02 -1.52 12.94
CA GLN A 68 -4.65 -0.32 13.51
C GLN A 68 -4.40 0.91 12.63
N ARG A 69 -3.14 1.13 12.22
CA ARG A 69 -2.70 2.31 11.47
C ARG A 69 -2.36 1.93 10.03
N LYS A 70 -3.37 1.99 9.15
CA LYS A 70 -3.25 1.59 7.74
C LYS A 70 -2.54 2.64 6.87
N GLU A 71 -2.63 3.89 7.29
CA GLU A 71 -2.14 5.08 6.59
C GLU A 71 -0.69 5.45 6.96
N ASP A 72 -0.04 4.65 7.81
CA ASP A 72 1.33 4.92 8.24
C ASP A 72 2.32 4.76 7.07
N TYR A 73 3.34 5.61 7.10
CA TYR A 73 4.34 5.71 6.05
C TYR A 73 5.48 4.70 6.24
N VAL A 74 6.09 4.30 5.13
CA VAL A 74 7.27 3.42 5.11
C VAL A 74 8.39 3.98 5.98
N GLY A 75 8.67 5.29 5.86
CA GLY A 75 9.71 5.94 6.65
C GLY A 75 9.48 5.84 8.16
N THR A 76 8.22 6.01 8.59
CA THR A 76 7.84 5.92 10.02
C THR A 76 7.89 4.48 10.54
N ILE A 77 7.40 3.52 9.76
CA ILE A 77 7.32 2.12 10.18
C ILE A 77 8.71 1.47 10.27
N LEU A 78 9.59 1.80 9.32
CA LEU A 78 10.95 1.26 9.25
C LEU A 78 11.94 1.98 10.17
N GLN A 79 11.52 3.01 10.91
CA GLN A 79 12.40 3.79 11.78
C GLN A 79 12.93 3.01 12.99
N SER A 80 12.24 1.94 13.41
CA SER A 80 12.60 1.14 14.59
C SER A 80 12.66 -0.36 14.29
N VAL A 81 13.41 -1.07 15.14
CA VAL A 81 13.39 -2.53 15.23
C VAL A 81 12.98 -2.92 16.65
N PRO A 82 11.86 -3.64 16.85
CA PRO A 82 10.93 -4.14 15.83
C PRO A 82 10.15 -3.01 15.13
N LEU A 83 9.55 -3.33 13.97
CA LEU A 83 8.77 -2.41 13.15
C LEU A 83 7.71 -1.68 13.99
N ASN A 84 7.53 -0.38 13.76
CA ASN A 84 6.53 0.43 14.45
C ASN A 84 5.12 0.20 13.88
N ILE A 85 4.61 -1.03 14.00
CA ILE A 85 3.30 -1.45 13.49
C ILE A 85 2.42 -1.88 14.66
N GLN A 86 1.20 -1.35 14.70
CA GLN A 86 0.20 -1.68 15.72
C GLN A 86 -0.90 -2.56 15.14
N PHE A 87 -1.18 -3.68 15.82
CA PHE A 87 -2.24 -4.61 15.47
C PHE A 87 -3.37 -4.60 16.51
N ARG A 88 -4.60 -4.86 16.10
CA ARG A 88 -5.79 -4.97 16.97
C ARG A 88 -5.80 -6.28 17.76
N ARG A 89 -5.02 -7.26 17.33
CA ARG A 89 -4.91 -8.59 17.93
C ARG A 89 -3.44 -8.98 17.97
N SER A 90 -3.07 -9.80 18.95
CA SER A 90 -1.73 -10.38 18.99
C SER A 90 -1.52 -11.29 17.78
N LEU A 91 -0.36 -11.20 17.16
CA LEU A 91 0.08 -12.16 16.16
C LEU A 91 0.52 -13.42 16.91
N VAL A 92 -0.41 -14.37 17.06
CA VAL A 92 -0.10 -15.69 17.63
C VAL A 92 0.20 -16.61 16.46
N GLY A 93 1.45 -17.03 16.34
CA GLY A 93 1.90 -18.03 15.38
C GLY A 93 2.97 -18.91 16.03
N GLU A 94 3.09 -20.15 15.55
CA GLU A 94 4.21 -21.04 15.89
C GLU A 94 5.51 -20.25 15.68
N ARG A 95 6.31 -20.11 16.75
CA ARG A 95 7.67 -19.57 16.60
C ARG A 95 8.38 -20.52 15.65
N TRP A 96 8.84 -20.03 14.51
CA TRP A 96 9.71 -20.78 13.62
C TRP A 96 10.87 -21.33 14.46
N ASN A 97 10.86 -22.65 14.69
CA ASN A 97 11.97 -23.41 15.26
C ASN A 97 13.00 -23.66 14.16
#